data_AF-A0A0F9LPD0-F1
#
_entry.id   AF-A0A0F9LPD0-F1
#
_cell.length_a   1.000
_cell.length_b   1.000
_cell.length_c   1.000
_cell.angle_alpha   90.00
_cell.angle_beta   90.00
_cell.angle_gamma   90.00
#
_symmetry.space_group_name_H-M   'P 1'
#
loop_
_entity.id
_entity.type
_entity.pdbx_description
1 polymer ?
#
loop_
_entity_poly.entity_id
_entity_poly.type
_entity_poly.pdbx_seq_one_letter_code
_entity_poly.pdbx_strand_id
1 'polypeptide(L)'
;MLSELMRPMPDPNVVQWLDAWPEWDVWISAVTVAEIRLGISLLPAGKRKELFLDRAEQMFQEDFPDRCLPFDCEAAGEYALIVAERNRQGHPISVEDAQIAAIARTAGIALATRNTKDFSGITGLKLVDPWADS
;
A
#
# COMPACT_ATOMS: atom_id res chain seq x y z
N MET A 1 3.17 3.60 2.17
CA MET A 1 3.41 3.05 3.52
C MET A 1 4.59 2.06 3.51
N LEU A 2 4.50 0.96 2.76
CA LEU A 2 5.53 -0.09 2.79
C LEU A 2 6.90 0.30 2.21
N SER A 3 6.94 1.31 1.33
CA SER A 3 8.21 1.92 0.90
C SER A 3 9.01 2.55 2.04
N GLU A 4 8.39 2.87 3.18
CA GLU A 4 9.07 3.32 4.39
C GLU A 4 9.82 2.17 5.08
N LEU A 5 9.23 0.97 5.14
CA LEU A 5 9.87 -0.24 5.70
C LEU A 5 11.11 -0.65 4.91
N MET A 6 11.12 -0.33 3.61
CA MET A 6 12.26 -0.56 2.73
C MET A 6 13.42 0.44 2.95
N ARG A 7 13.24 1.49 3.76
CA ARG A 7 14.31 2.44 4.04
C ARG A 7 15.34 1.84 5.01
N PRO A 8 16.62 2.26 4.92
CA PRO A 8 17.64 1.80 5.87
C PRO A 8 17.30 2.08 7.35
N MET A 9 16.51 3.12 7.60
CA MET A 9 16.00 3.49 8.91
C MET A 9 14.52 3.85 8.74
N PRO A 10 13.60 2.89 8.94
CA PRO A 10 12.17 3.16 8.86
C PRO A 10 11.72 4.07 9.99
N ASP A 11 10.60 4.75 9.79
CA ASP A 11 9.99 5.60 10.82
C ASP A 11 9.53 4.73 12.01
N PRO A 12 9.98 5.02 13.24
CA PRO A 12 9.66 4.20 14.40
C PRO A 12 8.16 4.15 14.71
N ASN A 13 7.38 5.19 14.38
CA ASN A 13 5.93 5.18 14.59
C ASN A 13 5.25 4.15 13.69
N VAL A 14 5.74 3.98 12.46
CA VAL A 14 5.21 2.99 11.50
C VAL A 14 5.56 1.58 11.93
N VAL A 15 6.79 1.37 12.41
CA VAL A 15 7.23 0.08 12.93
C VAL A 15 6.40 -0.28 14.16
N GLN A 16 6.27 0.63 15.12
CA GLN A 16 5.47 0.41 16.32
C GLN A 16 3.99 0.18 16.01
N TRP A 17 3.43 0.90 15.03
CA TRP A 17 2.06 0.68 14.57
C TRP A 17 1.90 -0.73 14.00
N LEU A 18 2.84 -1.21 13.18
CA LEU A 18 2.82 -2.58 12.65
C LEU A 18 2.95 -3.63 13.76
N ASP A 19 3.88 -3.43 14.70
CA ASP A 19 4.09 -4.32 15.84
C ASP A 19 2.87 -4.38 16.78
N ALA A 20 2.00 -3.37 16.75
CA ALA A 20 0.78 -3.32 17.55
C ALA A 20 -0.35 -4.19 16.99
N TRP A 21 -0.27 -4.62 15.72
CA TRP A 21 -1.24 -5.52 15.11
C TRP A 21 -0.68 -6.94 15.05
N PRO A 22 -1.52 -7.98 15.24
CA PRO A 22 -1.14 -9.33 14.89
C PRO A 22 -0.70 -9.36 13.41
N GLU A 23 0.38 -10.09 13.11
CA GLU A 23 0.93 -10.18 11.74
C GLU A 23 -0.16 -10.51 10.69
N TRP A 24 -1.15 -11.32 11.05
CA TRP A 24 -2.24 -11.77 10.18
C TRP A 24 -3.25 -10.67 9.78
N ASP A 25 -3.23 -9.51 10.44
CA ASP A 25 -4.19 -8.43 10.20
C ASP A 25 -3.68 -7.36 9.21
N VAL A 26 -2.42 -7.47 8.75
CA VAL A 26 -1.81 -6.50 7.81
C VAL A 26 -1.63 -7.13 6.43
N TRP A 27 -2.16 -6.46 5.41
CA TRP A 27 -2.11 -6.89 4.01
C TRP A 27 -1.38 -5.87 3.14
N ILE A 28 -0.78 -6.34 2.04
CA ILE A 28 -0.19 -5.48 1.00
C ILE A 28 -0.99 -5.58 -0.30
N SER A 29 -1.14 -4.49 -1.03
CA SER A 29 -1.71 -4.52 -2.38
C SER A 29 -0.67 -4.98 -3.42
N ALA A 30 -1.10 -5.73 -4.43
CA ALA A 30 -0.25 -6.10 -5.56
C ALA A 30 0.34 -4.87 -6.30
N VAL A 31 -0.37 -3.73 -6.26
CA VAL A 31 0.10 -2.45 -6.82
C VAL A 31 1.34 -1.96 -6.05
N THR A 32 1.29 -1.96 -4.72
CA THR A 32 2.43 -1.57 -3.88
C THR A 32 3.62 -2.53 -4.05
N VAL A 33 3.36 -3.84 -4.21
CA VAL A 33 4.41 -4.82 -4.54
C VAL A 33 5.07 -4.46 -5.88
N ALA A 34 4.27 -4.13 -6.90
CA ALA A 34 4.77 -3.73 -8.21
C ALA A 34 5.61 -2.45 -8.16
N GLU A 35 5.18 -1.43 -7.42
CA GLU A 35 5.94 -0.18 -7.22
C GLU A 35 7.31 -0.43 -6.59
N ILE A 36 7.38 -1.26 -5.55
CA ILE A 36 8.65 -1.61 -4.89
C ILE A 36 9.56 -2.35 -5.86
N ARG A 37 9.05 -3.37 -6.54
CA ARG A 37 9.82 -4.15 -7.52
C ARG A 37 10.30 -3.29 -8.68
N LEU A 38 9.49 -2.34 -9.16
CA LEU A 38 9.87 -1.39 -10.19
C LEU A 38 11.01 -0.49 -9.71
N GLY A 39 10.87 0.12 -8.53
CA GLY A 39 11.91 0.98 -7.95
C GLY A 39 13.26 0.28 -7.82
N ILE A 40 13.26 -0.98 -7.40
CA ILE A 40 14.48 -1.80 -7.31
C ILE A 40 15.02 -2.14 -8.71
N SER A 41 14.14 -2.49 -9.64
CA SER A 41 14.51 -2.86 -11.02
C SER A 41 15.21 -1.71 -11.75
N LEU A 42 14.79 -0.47 -11.49
CA LEU A 42 15.38 0.76 -12.06
C LEU A 42 16.75 1.12 -11.48
N LEU A 43 17.20 0.50 -10.38
CA LEU A 43 18.55 0.73 -9.86
C LEU A 43 19.62 0.16 -10.81
N PRO A 44 20.78 0.84 -10.93
CA PRO A 44 21.97 0.26 -11.55
C PRO A 44 22.37 -1.05 -10.87
N ALA A 45 22.97 -1.96 -11.64
CA ALA A 45 23.52 -3.19 -11.09
C ALA A 45 24.60 -2.90 -10.03
N GLY A 46 24.62 -3.72 -8.97
CA GLY A 46 25.60 -3.64 -7.90
C GLY A 46 24.98 -3.85 -6.52
N LYS A 47 25.84 -3.76 -5.49
CA LYS A 47 25.52 -4.11 -4.09
C LYS A 47 24.25 -3.46 -3.55
N ARG A 48 23.95 -2.23 -3.96
CA ARG A 48 22.75 -1.52 -3.52
C ARG A 48 21.46 -2.18 -4.04
N LYS A 49 21.46 -2.61 -5.29
CA LYS A 49 20.31 -3.29 -5.90
C LYS A 49 20.11 -4.67 -5.28
N GLU A 50 21.18 -5.43 -5.12
CA GLU A 50 21.18 -6.73 -4.45
C GLU A 50 20.60 -6.62 -3.03
N LEU A 51 21.08 -5.66 -2.24
CA LEU A 51 20.58 -5.43 -0.89
C LEU A 51 19.06 -5.14 -0.84
N PHE A 52 18.53 -4.35 -1.78
CA PHE A 52 17.10 -4.08 -1.79
C PHE A 52 16.27 -5.25 -2.33
N LEU A 53 16.81 -6.05 -3.26
CA LEU A 53 16.16 -7.28 -3.71
C LEU A 53 16.01 -8.25 -2.54
N ASP A 54 17.10 -8.50 -1.80
CA ASP A 54 17.10 -9.42 -0.66
C ASP A 54 16.10 -8.97 0.40
N ARG A 55 16.08 -7.67 0.74
CA ARG A 55 15.11 -7.11 1.70
C ARG A 55 13.67 -7.21 1.23
N ALA A 56 13.41 -6.93 -0.05
CA ALA A 56 12.05 -7.00 -0.57
C ALA A 56 11.56 -8.45 -0.58
N GLU A 57 12.40 -9.40 -0.97
CA GLU A 57 12.06 -10.82 -0.95
C GLU A 57 11.79 -11.30 0.48
N GLN A 58 12.65 -10.93 1.44
CA GLN A 58 12.45 -11.23 2.85
C GLN A 58 11.10 -10.68 3.34
N MET A 59 10.81 -9.40 3.10
CA MET A 59 9.56 -8.77 3.51
C MET A 59 8.34 -9.46 2.88
N PHE A 60 8.39 -9.83 1.59
CA PHE A 60 7.26 -10.48 0.93
C PHE A 60 7.05 -11.93 1.39
N GLN A 61 8.13 -12.67 1.68
CA GLN A 61 8.05 -14.08 2.07
C GLN A 61 7.83 -14.29 3.57
N GLU A 62 8.42 -13.45 4.41
CA GLU A 62 8.39 -13.60 5.87
C GLU A 62 7.32 -12.71 6.51
N ASP A 63 7.27 -11.42 6.14
CA ASP A 63 6.37 -10.45 6.79
C ASP A 63 4.97 -10.39 6.15
N PHE A 64 4.80 -10.88 4.92
CA PHE A 64 3.53 -10.91 4.19
C PHE A 64 3.24 -12.21 3.42
N PRO A 65 3.54 -13.41 3.95
CA PRO A 65 3.26 -14.66 3.24
C PRO A 65 1.78 -14.76 2.90
N ASP A 66 1.46 -14.93 1.61
CA ASP A 66 0.10 -15.00 1.07
C ASP A 66 -0.81 -13.79 1.39
N ARG A 67 -0.25 -12.68 1.90
CA ARG A 67 -0.97 -11.47 2.29
C ARG A 67 -0.90 -10.36 1.24
N CYS A 68 -0.85 -10.76 -0.03
CA CYS A 68 -0.86 -9.87 -1.18
C CYS A 68 -2.25 -9.87 -1.86
N LEU A 69 -2.98 -8.76 -1.73
CA LEU A 69 -4.30 -8.60 -2.32
C LEU A 69 -4.19 -8.20 -3.80
N PRO A 70 -4.84 -8.94 -4.72
CA PRO A 70 -4.78 -8.67 -6.15
C PRO A 70 -5.68 -7.51 -6.56
N PHE A 71 -5.37 -6.88 -7.69
CA PHE A 71 -6.35 -6.08 -8.43
C PHE A 71 -7.12 -7.00 -9.40
N ASP A 72 -8.19 -7.62 -8.90
CA ASP A 72 -9.02 -8.56 -9.66
C ASP A 72 -10.26 -7.88 -10.27
N CYS A 73 -11.19 -8.66 -10.83
CA CYS A 73 -12.40 -8.14 -11.46
C CYS A 73 -13.34 -7.44 -10.48
N GLU A 74 -13.37 -7.83 -9.20
CA GLU A 74 -14.20 -7.19 -8.19
C GLU A 74 -13.61 -5.83 -7.82
N ALA A 75 -12.30 -5.80 -7.56
CA ALA A 75 -11.57 -4.55 -7.36
C ALA A 75 -11.66 -3.62 -8.58
N ALA A 76 -11.69 -4.15 -9.81
CA ALA A 76 -11.90 -3.34 -11.01
C ALA A 76 -13.28 -2.66 -11.05
N GLY A 77 -14.31 -3.31 -10.49
CA GLY A 77 -15.64 -2.72 -10.32
C GLY A 77 -15.62 -1.56 -9.33
N GLU A 78 -15.02 -1.75 -8.16
CA GLU A 78 -14.87 -0.71 -7.14
C GLU A 78 -14.02 0.46 -7.63
N TYR A 79 -12.95 0.19 -8.38
CA TYR A 79 -12.12 1.20 -9.03
C TYR A 79 -12.94 2.15 -9.89
N ALA A 80 -13.81 1.61 -10.77
CA ALA A 80 -14.62 2.42 -11.66
C ALA A 80 -15.56 3.35 -10.89
N LEU A 81 -16.15 2.86 -9.79
CA LEU A 81 -17.02 3.64 -8.92
C LEU A 81 -16.25 4.77 -8.23
N ILE A 82 -15.09 4.46 -7.64
CA ILE A 82 -14.23 5.42 -6.95
C ILE A 82 -13.77 6.53 -7.90
N VAL A 83 -13.23 6.18 -9.07
CA VAL A 83 -12.75 7.18 -10.05
C VAL A 83 -13.89 8.07 -10.53
N ALA A 84 -15.06 7.48 -10.82
CA ALA A 84 -16.22 8.25 -11.27
C ALA A 84 -16.74 9.20 -10.18
N GLU A 85 -16.79 8.77 -8.92
CA GLU A 85 -17.15 9.59 -7.77
C GLU A 85 -16.17 10.77 -7.59
N ARG A 86 -14.88 10.47 -7.54
CA ARG A 86 -13.78 11.44 -7.36
C ARG A 86 -13.78 12.52 -8.45
N ASN A 87 -13.96 12.12 -9.70
CA ASN A 87 -14.07 13.05 -10.82
C ASN A 87 -15.30 13.97 -10.70
N ARG A 88 -16.48 13.44 -10.33
CA ARG A 88 -17.69 14.26 -10.11
C ARG A 88 -17.53 15.25 -8.97
N GLN A 89 -16.75 14.90 -7.95
CA GLN A 89 -16.43 15.77 -6.81
C GLN A 89 -15.34 16.80 -7.12
N GLY A 90 -14.74 16.80 -8.31
CA GLY A 90 -13.66 17.72 -8.69
C GLY A 90 -12.31 17.40 -8.02
N HIS A 91 -12.16 16.19 -7.48
CA HIS A 91 -10.94 15.73 -6.81
C HIS A 91 -10.45 14.46 -7.51
N PRO A 92 -9.83 14.55 -8.70
CA PRO A 92 -9.32 13.38 -9.40
C PRO A 92 -8.31 12.61 -8.53
N ILE A 93 -8.14 11.32 -8.81
CA ILE A 93 -7.23 10.40 -8.13
C ILE A 93 -6.35 9.71 -9.17
N SER A 94 -5.12 9.35 -8.81
CA SER A 94 -4.21 8.61 -9.69
C SER A 94 -4.77 7.20 -9.97
N VAL A 95 -4.27 6.56 -11.02
CA VAL A 95 -4.69 5.18 -11.36
C VAL A 95 -4.26 4.23 -10.26
N GLU A 96 -3.03 4.37 -9.79
CA GLU A 96 -2.40 3.55 -8.78
C GLU A 96 -3.12 3.68 -7.42
N ASP A 97 -3.39 4.91 -6.97
CA ASP A 97 -4.13 5.15 -5.73
C ASP A 97 -5.57 4.64 -5.82
N ALA A 98 -6.23 4.81 -6.97
CA ALA A 98 -7.57 4.27 -7.15
C ALA A 98 -7.60 2.74 -7.14
N GLN A 99 -6.58 2.07 -7.70
CA GLN A 99 -6.45 0.62 -7.61
C GLN A 99 -6.25 0.18 -6.16
N ILE A 100 -5.36 0.84 -5.41
CA ILE A 100 -5.11 0.54 -3.99
C ILE A 100 -6.38 0.74 -3.15
N ALA A 101 -7.10 1.85 -3.37
CA ALA A 101 -8.35 2.14 -2.69
C ALA A 101 -9.43 1.09 -2.99
N ALA A 102 -9.52 0.67 -4.26
CA ALA A 102 -10.47 -0.35 -4.68
C ALA A 102 -10.19 -1.73 -4.08
N ILE A 103 -8.91 -2.12 -4.00
CA ILE A 103 -8.48 -3.36 -3.34
C ILE A 103 -8.87 -3.33 -1.85
N ALA A 104 -8.55 -2.24 -1.15
CA ALA A 104 -8.87 -2.10 0.26
C ALA A 104 -10.39 -2.15 0.52
N ARG A 105 -11.17 -1.46 -0.32
CA ARG A 105 -12.64 -1.45 -0.23
C ARG A 105 -13.25 -2.82 -0.52
N THR A 106 -12.74 -3.53 -1.53
CA THR A 106 -13.19 -4.89 -1.89
C THR A 106 -12.92 -5.87 -0.76
N ALA A 107 -11.73 -5.82 -0.15
CA ALA A 107 -11.38 -6.66 0.98
C ALA A 107 -12.03 -6.24 2.31
N GLY A 108 -12.72 -5.08 2.36
CA GLY A 108 -13.36 -4.57 3.57
C GLY A 108 -12.39 -4.13 4.67
N ILE A 109 -11.13 -3.85 4.30
CA ILE A 109 -10.06 -3.48 5.24
C ILE A 109 -9.81 -1.97 5.25
N ALA A 110 -9.11 -1.48 6.26
CA ALA A 110 -8.65 -0.10 6.30
C ALA A 110 -7.38 0.08 5.47
N LEU A 111 -7.30 1.18 4.72
CA LEU A 111 -6.10 1.58 4.00
C LEU A 111 -5.18 2.37 4.92
N ALA A 112 -4.04 1.79 5.24
CA ALA A 112 -2.98 2.46 5.98
C ALA A 112 -2.10 3.30 5.03
N THR A 113 -2.14 4.63 5.18
CA THR A 113 -1.41 5.55 4.31
C THR A 113 -1.07 6.85 5.03
N ARG A 114 0.11 7.40 4.74
CA ARG A 114 0.51 8.73 5.18
C ARG A 114 -0.27 9.85 4.47
N ASN A 115 -0.68 9.59 3.23
CA ASN A 115 -1.33 10.59 2.38
C ASN A 115 -2.86 10.49 2.51
N THR A 116 -3.39 10.49 3.73
CA THR A 116 -4.83 10.34 3.99
C THR A 116 -5.71 11.33 3.21
N LYS A 117 -5.19 12.51 2.90
CA LYS A 117 -5.87 13.55 2.11
C LYS A 117 -6.23 13.09 0.70
N ASP A 118 -5.36 12.32 0.05
CA ASP A 118 -5.55 11.87 -1.34
C ASP A 118 -6.73 10.89 -1.45
N PHE A 119 -7.01 10.18 -0.36
CA PHE A 119 -8.08 9.19 -0.24
C PHE A 119 -9.31 9.70 0.51
N SER A 120 -9.22 10.89 1.11
CA SER A 120 -10.30 11.48 1.89
C SER A 120 -11.54 11.72 1.02
N GLY A 121 -12.72 11.41 1.59
CA GLY A 121 -13.99 11.54 0.88
C GLY A 121 -14.35 10.38 -0.06
N ILE A 122 -13.51 9.35 -0.20
CA ILE A 122 -13.91 8.12 -0.90
C ILE A 122 -14.93 7.36 -0.03
N THR A 123 -16.15 7.24 -0.54
CA THR A 123 -17.22 6.55 0.20
C THR A 123 -16.87 5.08 0.42
N GLY A 124 -17.03 4.60 1.67
CA GLY A 124 -16.78 3.20 2.05
C GLY A 124 -15.30 2.83 2.28
N LEU A 125 -14.37 3.77 2.12
CA LEU A 125 -12.96 3.55 2.40
C LEU A 125 -12.61 4.02 3.83
N LYS A 126 -12.08 3.11 4.65
CA LYS A 126 -11.54 3.44 5.98
C LYS A 126 -10.06 3.79 5.83
N LEU A 127 -9.60 4.85 6.49
CA LEU A 127 -8.21 5.30 6.45
C LEU A 127 -7.58 5.21 7.83
N VAL A 128 -6.32 4.78 7.87
CA VAL A 128 -5.46 4.84 9.05
C VAL A 128 -4.17 5.55 8.65
N ASP A 129 -3.67 6.44 9.50
CA ASP A 129 -2.36 7.07 9.34
C ASP A 129 -1.39 6.50 10.38
N PRO A 130 -0.50 5.56 9.99
CA PRO A 130 0.51 4.99 10.89
C PRO A 130 1.55 6.00 11.41
N TRP A 131 1.63 7.20 10.83
CA TRP A 131 2.56 8.24 11.26
C TRP A 131 1.97 9.19 12.30
N ALA A 132 0.66 9.15 12.52
CA ALA A 132 0.03 9.96 13.54
C ALA A 132 0.47 9.44 14.93
N ASP A 133 0.88 10.35 15.81
CA ASP A 133 1.27 10.02 17.19
C ASP A 133 0.11 9.27 17.88
N SER A 134 0.43 8.11 18.47
CA SER A 134 -0.47 7.32 19.31
C SER A 134 -0.67 7.97 20.68
#